data_AF-A0AAW9KDV3-F1
#
_entry.id   AF-A0AAW9KDV3-F1
#
_cell.length_a   1.000
_cell.length_b   1.000
_cell.length_c   1.000
_cell.angle_alpha   90.00
_cell.angle_beta   90.00
_cell.angle_gamma   90.00
#
_symmetry.space_group_name_H-M   'P 1'
#
loop_
_entity.id
_entity.type
_entity.pdbx_description
1 polymer ?
#
loop_
_entity_poly.entity_id
_entity_poly.type
_entity_poly.pdbx_seq_one_letter_code
_entity_poly.pdbx_strand_id
1 'polypeptide(L)'
;DYGKTEAWYVMDAKPGACLIVGTKECSKEQFEEAIKNNEVESYLNKIEVKKGDCFLINSGLVHAICEGVIIAEIQQNSDVTYRVYDYGRPREIHVEKALDVINFDLQCENLSEKEEIKHEGYKQSLLCKNEYFGIEKIT
;
A
#
# COMPACT_ATOMS: atom_id res chain seq x y z
N ASP A 1 8.78 -18.31 1.77
CA ASP A 1 8.03 -17.47 0.82
C ASP A 1 8.84 -16.29 0.36
N TYR A 2 8.70 -15.92 -0.91
CA TYR A 2 9.19 -14.64 -1.42
C TYR A 2 8.27 -13.52 -0.88
N GLY A 3 8.83 -12.35 -0.61
CA GLY A 3 8.04 -11.18 -0.23
C GLY A 3 7.08 -10.76 -1.35
N LYS A 4 6.21 -9.79 -1.04
CA LYS A 4 5.31 -9.18 -2.03
C LYS A 4 5.44 -7.67 -1.95
N THR A 5 6.52 -7.13 -2.55
CA THR A 5 6.62 -5.69 -2.78
C THR A 5 5.75 -5.32 -3.97
N GLU A 6 5.01 -4.23 -3.82
CA GLU A 6 4.06 -3.72 -4.79
C GLU A 6 4.26 -2.22 -4.99
N ALA A 7 3.65 -1.68 -6.02
CA ALA A 7 3.49 -0.25 -6.23
C ALA A 7 2.10 0.01 -6.81
N TRP A 8 1.44 1.04 -6.28
CA TRP A 8 0.10 1.43 -6.64
C TRP A 8 0.13 2.80 -7.30
N TYR A 9 -0.39 2.89 -8.53
CA TYR A 9 -0.63 4.14 -9.23
C TYR A 9 -2.13 4.45 -9.24
N VAL A 10 -2.53 5.58 -8.69
CA VAL A 10 -3.94 5.98 -8.58
C VAL A 10 -4.43 6.50 -9.93
N MET A 11 -5.17 5.66 -10.65
CA MET A 11 -5.74 5.97 -11.96
C MET A 11 -6.93 6.93 -11.85
N ASP A 12 -7.73 6.78 -10.79
CA ASP A 12 -8.84 7.66 -10.45
C ASP A 12 -9.18 7.57 -8.96
N ALA A 13 -9.76 8.64 -8.40
CA ALA A 13 -10.12 8.72 -6.99
C ALA A 13 -11.33 9.66 -6.78
N LYS A 14 -12.36 9.19 -6.07
CA LYS A 14 -13.48 10.03 -5.62
C LYS A 14 -13.00 11.05 -4.56
N PRO A 15 -13.71 12.18 -4.37
CA PRO A 15 -13.43 13.08 -3.25
C PRO A 15 -13.46 12.34 -1.91
N GLY A 16 -12.39 12.49 -1.11
CA GLY A 16 -12.23 11.80 0.18
C GLY A 16 -11.86 10.32 0.07
N ALA A 17 -11.53 9.80 -1.11
CA ALA A 17 -11.02 8.45 -1.26
C ALA A 17 -9.64 8.33 -0.61
N CYS A 18 -9.35 7.15 -0.05
CA CYS A 18 -8.16 6.94 0.75
C CYS A 18 -7.47 5.62 0.43
N LEU A 19 -6.22 5.50 0.85
CA LEU A 19 -5.52 4.24 1.05
C LEU A 19 -5.17 4.08 2.52
N ILE A 20 -5.09 2.84 2.97
CA ILE A 20 -4.41 2.49 4.21
C ILE A 20 -2.99 2.06 3.84
N VAL A 21 -1.98 2.75 4.36
CA VAL A 21 -0.56 2.45 4.10
C VAL A 21 0.29 2.67 5.36
N GLY A 22 0.67 1.56 5.98
CA GLY A 22 1.39 1.49 7.25
C GLY A 22 0.49 1.55 8.48
N THR A 23 1.15 1.53 9.63
CA THR A 23 0.53 1.69 10.95
C THR A 23 0.90 3.05 11.53
N LYS A 24 0.08 3.55 12.44
CA LYS A 24 0.50 4.57 13.39
C LYS A 24 1.50 3.96 14.37
N GLU A 25 2.15 4.80 15.18
CA GLU A 25 3.07 4.34 16.24
C GLU A 25 2.37 3.35 17.18
N CYS A 26 2.77 2.08 17.10
CA CYS A 26 2.31 1.01 17.98
C CYS A 26 3.28 -0.15 18.00
N SER A 27 3.25 -0.93 19.09
CA SER A 27 3.96 -2.19 19.19
C SER A 27 3.17 -3.35 18.59
N LYS A 28 3.86 -4.47 18.33
CA LYS A 28 3.23 -5.73 17.90
C LYS A 28 2.12 -6.17 18.85
N GLU A 29 2.33 -6.05 20.16
CA GLU A 29 1.38 -6.44 21.20
C GLU A 29 0.14 -5.52 21.21
N GLN A 30 0.34 -4.21 21.03
CA GLN A 30 -0.77 -3.26 20.94
C GLN A 30 -1.63 -3.54 19.70
N PHE A 31 -0.99 -3.81 18.56
CA PHE A 31 -1.70 -4.14 17.33
C PHE A 31 -2.44 -5.47 17.41
N GLU A 32 -1.82 -6.49 18.01
CA GLU A 32 -2.47 -7.79 18.27
C GLU A 32 -3.70 -7.66 19.17
N GLU A 33 -3.60 -6.90 20.26
CA GLU A 33 -4.72 -6.65 21.16
C GLU A 33 -5.84 -5.89 20.46
N ALA A 34 -5.49 -4.90 19.63
CA ALA A 34 -6.47 -4.16 18.82
C ALA A 34 -7.19 -5.07 17.82
N ILE A 35 -6.52 -6.05 17.22
CA ILE A 35 -7.17 -7.05 16.36
C ILE A 35 -8.19 -7.87 17.17
N LYS A 36 -7.82 -8.36 18.36
CA LYS A 36 -8.71 -9.16 19.23
C LYS A 36 -9.96 -8.37 19.65
N ASN A 37 -9.81 -7.07 19.88
CA ASN A 37 -10.88 -6.19 20.33
C ASN A 37 -11.67 -5.52 19.18
N ASN A 38 -11.36 -5.81 17.92
CA ASN A 38 -11.93 -5.14 16.72
C ASN A 38 -11.67 -3.63 16.66
N GLU A 39 -10.53 -3.18 17.17
CA GLU A 39 -10.11 -1.78 17.23
C GLU A 39 -8.91 -1.48 16.30
N VAL A 40 -8.48 -2.45 15.49
CA VAL A 40 -7.28 -2.37 14.64
C VAL A 40 -7.26 -1.12 13.74
N GLU A 41 -8.42 -0.67 13.25
CA GLU A 41 -8.53 0.53 12.40
C GLU A 41 -7.94 1.78 13.05
N SER A 42 -7.98 1.87 14.39
CA SER A 42 -7.41 3.00 15.14
C SER A 42 -5.89 3.12 14.98
N TYR A 43 -5.23 2.01 14.68
CA TYR A 43 -3.78 1.90 14.46
C TYR A 43 -3.37 1.94 12.99
N LEU A 44 -4.31 1.99 12.05
CA LEU A 44 -4.01 2.06 10.62
C LEU A 44 -3.72 3.50 10.19
N ASN A 45 -2.70 3.69 9.36
CA ASN A 45 -2.42 4.98 8.76
C ASN A 45 -3.23 5.14 7.47
N LYS A 46 -4.24 6.02 7.52
CA LYS A 46 -5.15 6.31 6.39
C LYS A 46 -4.76 7.65 5.76
N ILE A 47 -4.49 7.63 4.46
CA ILE A 47 -4.12 8.82 3.68
C ILE A 47 -5.15 9.09 2.59
N GLU A 48 -5.52 10.36 2.39
CA GLU A 48 -6.31 10.76 1.23
C GLU A 48 -5.45 10.69 -0.03
N VAL A 49 -6.07 10.29 -1.14
CA VAL A 49 -5.39 10.14 -2.43
C VAL A 49 -6.15 10.81 -3.55
N LYS A 50 -5.42 11.21 -4.58
CA LYS A 50 -5.95 11.79 -5.81
C LYS A 50 -5.38 11.09 -7.04
N LYS A 51 -6.04 11.30 -8.18
CA LYS A 51 -5.56 10.82 -9.48
C LYS A 51 -4.12 11.28 -9.73
N GLY A 52 -3.27 10.32 -10.09
CA GLY A 52 -1.87 10.54 -10.40
C GLY A 52 -0.91 10.30 -9.25
N ASP A 53 -1.43 10.09 -8.03
CA ASP A 53 -0.58 9.68 -6.90
C ASP A 53 0.01 8.28 -7.15
N CYS A 54 1.21 8.04 -6.62
CA CYS A 54 1.89 6.77 -6.72
C CYS A 54 2.56 6.40 -5.40
N PHE A 55 2.47 5.14 -4.99
CA PHE A 55 2.96 4.66 -3.70
C PHE A 55 3.72 3.36 -3.85
N LEU A 56 4.88 3.23 -3.17
CA LEU A 56 5.59 1.97 -3.04
C LEU A 56 5.13 1.26 -1.76
N ILE A 57 4.71 0.01 -1.91
CA ILE A 57 4.24 -0.86 -0.83
C ILE A 57 5.30 -1.93 -0.61
N ASN A 58 6.24 -1.68 0.31
CA ASN A 58 7.25 -2.67 0.65
C ASN A 58 6.62 -3.86 1.38
N SER A 59 7.12 -5.07 1.11
CA SER A 59 6.71 -6.28 1.83
C SER A 59 6.84 -6.08 3.35
N GLY A 60 5.79 -6.41 4.11
CA GLY A 60 5.71 -6.18 5.56
C GLY A 60 5.02 -4.86 5.95
N LEU A 61 4.71 -3.97 5.01
CA LEU A 61 3.87 -2.80 5.26
C LEU A 61 2.40 -3.24 5.34
N VAL A 62 1.69 -2.90 6.43
CA VAL A 62 0.23 -3.12 6.51
C VAL A 62 -0.47 -2.18 5.52
N HIS A 63 -1.35 -2.69 4.66
CA HIS A 63 -2.02 -1.84 3.68
C HIS A 63 -3.40 -2.35 3.26
N ALA A 64 -4.23 -1.45 2.73
CA ALA A 64 -5.50 -1.79 2.09
C ALA A 64 -5.95 -0.69 1.13
N ILE A 65 -6.62 -1.11 0.05
CA ILE A 65 -7.30 -0.22 -0.90
C ILE A 65 -8.71 0.05 -0.36
N CYS A 66 -9.03 1.32 -0.08
CA CYS A 66 -10.37 1.70 0.37
C CYS A 66 -11.32 1.95 -0.82
N GLU A 67 -12.60 2.15 -0.51
CA GLU A 67 -13.60 2.46 -1.52
C GLU A 67 -13.29 3.76 -2.30
N GLY A 68 -13.76 3.81 -3.55
CA GLY A 68 -13.66 5.02 -4.37
C GLY A 68 -12.31 5.26 -5.04
N VAL A 69 -11.38 4.29 -4.97
CA VAL A 69 -10.08 4.34 -5.65
C VAL A 69 -10.04 3.33 -6.79
N ILE A 70 -9.48 3.72 -7.93
CA ILE A 70 -9.06 2.81 -9.01
C ILE A 70 -7.54 2.90 -9.10
N ILE A 71 -6.86 1.76 -8.99
CA ILE A 71 -5.39 1.68 -9.09
C ILE A 71 -4.94 0.82 -10.26
N ALA A 72 -3.74 1.11 -10.76
CA ALA A 72 -2.90 0.12 -11.42
C ALA A 72 -1.90 -0.41 -10.39
N GLU A 73 -1.87 -1.72 -10.18
CA GLU A 73 -0.98 -2.41 -9.25
C GLU A 73 0.11 -3.14 -10.01
N ILE A 74 1.37 -2.87 -9.66
CA ILE A 74 2.54 -3.57 -10.15
C ILE A 74 3.14 -4.28 -8.94
N GLN A 75 3.36 -5.58 -9.03
CA GLN A 75 3.82 -6.38 -7.89
C GLN A 75 4.89 -7.39 -8.28
N GLN A 76 5.65 -7.85 -7.29
CA GLN A 76 6.41 -9.10 -7.41
C GLN A 76 5.47 -10.24 -7.81
N ASN A 77 6.01 -11.24 -8.53
CA ASN A 77 5.25 -12.46 -8.88
C ASN A 77 5.06 -13.35 -7.64
N SER A 78 4.20 -12.91 -6.74
CA SER A 78 3.83 -13.55 -5.47
C SER A 78 2.34 -13.30 -5.23
N ASP A 79 1.65 -14.32 -4.73
CA ASP A 79 0.22 -14.25 -4.37
C ASP A 79 0.02 -14.36 -2.85
N VAL A 80 1.08 -14.20 -2.07
CA VAL A 80 1.03 -14.32 -0.61
C VAL A 80 0.33 -13.10 -0.02
N THR A 81 -0.73 -13.32 0.76
CA THR A 81 -1.45 -12.26 1.49
C THR A 81 -1.85 -12.74 2.89
N TYR A 82 -1.43 -12.01 3.92
CA TYR A 82 -1.86 -12.24 5.30
C TYR A 82 -2.86 -11.17 5.74
N ARG A 83 -4.09 -11.59 6.01
CA ARG A 83 -5.21 -10.71 6.34
C ARG A 83 -5.37 -10.63 7.85
N VAL A 84 -5.32 -9.43 8.41
CA VAL A 84 -5.54 -9.22 9.86
C VAL A 84 -6.98 -8.86 10.20
N TYR A 85 -7.70 -8.22 9.26
CA TYR A 85 -9.07 -7.77 9.46
C TYR A 85 -9.81 -7.68 8.12
N ASP A 86 -11.13 -7.89 8.16
CA ASP A 86 -11.94 -7.92 6.94
C ASP A 86 -13.38 -7.43 7.10
N TYR A 87 -13.62 -6.54 8.07
CA TYR A 87 -14.94 -5.90 8.26
C TYR A 87 -16.09 -6.91 8.41
N GLY A 88 -15.83 -8.03 9.10
CA GLY A 88 -16.82 -9.08 9.37
C GLY A 88 -17.16 -9.99 8.17
N ARG A 89 -16.48 -9.86 7.03
CA ARG A 89 -16.69 -10.76 5.88
C ARG A 89 -16.10 -12.14 6.16
N PRO A 90 -16.70 -13.22 5.62
CA PRO A 90 -16.30 -14.59 5.90
C PRO A 90 -15.09 -15.03 5.06
N ARG A 91 -14.00 -14.26 5.09
CA ARG A 91 -12.73 -14.61 4.46
C ARG A 91 -11.72 -15.04 5.52
N GLU A 92 -10.78 -15.88 5.11
CA GLU A 92 -9.71 -16.35 5.99
C GLU A 92 -8.84 -15.18 6.48
N ILE A 93 -8.50 -15.22 7.77
CA ILE A 93 -7.59 -14.30 8.43
C ILE A 93 -6.34 -15.05 8.88
N HIS A 94 -5.19 -14.38 8.84
CA HIS A 94 -3.87 -14.94 9.04
C HIS A 94 -3.09 -14.13 10.09
N VAL A 95 -3.70 -13.88 11.26
CA VAL A 95 -3.18 -12.92 12.25
C VAL A 95 -1.77 -13.25 12.72
N GLU A 96 -1.50 -14.49 13.14
CA GLU A 96 -0.16 -14.90 13.60
C GLU A 96 0.90 -14.70 12.51
N LYS A 97 0.63 -15.20 11.29
CA LYS A 97 1.53 -15.04 10.14
C LYS A 97 1.75 -13.57 9.77
N ALA A 98 0.71 -12.74 9.83
CA ALA A 98 0.83 -11.31 9.59
C ALA A 98 1.74 -10.65 10.63
N LEU A 99 1.51 -10.91 11.91
CA LEU A 99 2.30 -10.31 12.99
C LEU A 99 3.78 -10.74 12.97
N ASP A 100 4.11 -11.87 12.34
CA ASP A 100 5.49 -12.32 12.16
C ASP A 100 6.24 -11.59 11.03
N VAL A 101 5.52 -10.99 10.08
CA VAL A 101 6.11 -10.31 8.92
C VAL A 101 5.86 -8.81 8.86
N ILE A 102 4.91 -8.30 9.64
CA ILE A 102 4.66 -6.86 9.73
C ILE A 102 5.90 -6.17 10.32
N ASN A 103 6.33 -5.12 9.64
CA ASN A 103 7.32 -4.19 10.17
C ASN A 103 6.63 -2.87 10.51
N PHE A 104 6.47 -2.62 11.81
CA PHE A 104 5.78 -1.45 12.36
C PHE A 104 6.54 -0.12 12.15
N ASP A 105 7.82 -0.20 11.78
CA ASP A 105 8.65 0.98 11.45
C ASP A 105 8.57 1.34 9.95
N LEU A 106 7.98 0.48 9.11
CA LEU A 106 7.86 0.78 7.68
C LEU A 106 6.87 1.92 7.45
N GLN A 107 7.34 2.91 6.70
CA GLN A 107 6.53 3.99 6.15
C GLN A 107 6.37 3.79 4.65
N CYS A 108 5.19 4.15 4.14
CA CYS A 108 4.93 4.13 2.71
C CYS A 108 5.77 5.19 1.99
N GLU A 109 6.42 4.83 0.89
CA GLU A 109 7.09 5.83 0.06
C GLU A 109 6.08 6.44 -0.92
N ASN A 110 5.95 7.77 -0.89
CA ASN A 110 5.19 8.50 -1.89
C ASN A 110 6.09 8.75 -3.11
N LEU A 111 5.76 8.09 -4.22
CA LEU A 111 6.46 8.16 -5.50
C LEU A 111 5.88 9.24 -6.44
N SER A 112 4.93 10.04 -5.96
CA SER A 112 4.30 11.10 -6.73
C SER A 112 5.29 12.24 -7.02
N GLU A 113 4.99 13.03 -8.04
CA GLU A 113 5.70 14.29 -8.34
C GLU A 113 7.22 14.13 -8.63
N LYS A 114 7.59 13.10 -9.39
CA LYS A 114 8.95 12.95 -9.91
C LYS A 114 9.24 13.92 -11.05
N GLU A 115 10.52 14.19 -11.28
CA GLU A 115 10.97 15.05 -12.37
C GLU A 115 10.42 14.59 -13.73
N GLU A 116 9.95 15.54 -14.52
CA GLU A 116 9.48 15.32 -15.89
C GLU A 116 10.60 15.65 -16.87
N ILE A 117 11.03 14.65 -17.65
CA ILE A 117 11.90 14.85 -18.80
C ILE A 117 11.00 15.15 -20.00
N LYS A 118 11.23 16.31 -20.65
CA LYS A 118 10.49 16.71 -21.85
C LYS A 118 11.17 16.16 -23.09
N HIS A 119 10.38 15.50 -23.92
CA HIS A 119 10.77 15.05 -25.25
C HIS A 119 9.91 15.77 -26.30
N GLU A 120 10.25 15.58 -27.58
CA GLU A 120 9.40 16.05 -28.67
C GLU A 120 8.10 15.22 -28.70
N GLY A 121 6.99 15.83 -28.28
CA GLY A 121 5.65 15.23 -28.35
C GLY A 121 5.17 14.47 -27.11
N TYR A 122 6.02 14.27 -26.10
CA TYR A 122 5.63 13.65 -24.82
C TYR A 122 6.53 14.09 -23.66
N LYS A 123 6.09 13.79 -22.44
CA LYS A 123 6.88 13.88 -21.22
C LYS A 123 7.00 12.52 -20.58
N GLN A 124 8.10 12.30 -19.88
CA GLN A 124 8.40 11.05 -19.19
C GLN A 124 8.80 11.33 -17.74
N SER A 125 8.29 10.53 -16.81
CA SER A 125 8.70 10.52 -15.40
C SER A 125 8.96 9.09 -14.94
N LEU A 126 10.14 8.85 -14.37
CA LEU A 126 10.46 7.60 -13.69
C LEU A 126 9.88 7.64 -12.27
N LEU A 127 8.79 6.92 -12.03
CA LEU A 127 8.12 6.88 -10.72
C LEU A 127 8.89 6.00 -9.74
N CYS A 128 9.30 4.80 -10.17
CA CYS A 128 10.18 3.94 -9.38
C CYS A 128 11.00 3.00 -10.27
N LYS A 129 12.13 2.54 -9.73
CA LYS A 129 12.92 1.43 -10.27
C LYS A 129 13.60 0.72 -9.11
N ASN A 130 13.31 -0.57 -8.94
CA ASN A 130 13.94 -1.42 -7.94
C ASN A 130 14.34 -2.77 -8.58
N GLU A 131 14.78 -3.72 -7.76
CA GLU A 131 15.22 -5.05 -8.22
C GLU A 131 14.09 -5.91 -8.80
N TYR A 132 12.82 -5.56 -8.53
CA TYR A 132 11.63 -6.32 -8.92
C TYR A 132 10.92 -5.75 -10.15
N PHE A 133 10.81 -4.41 -10.24
CA PHE A 133 10.07 -3.73 -11.30
C PHE A 133 10.48 -2.25 -11.45
N GLY A 134 10.05 -1.65 -12.57
CA GLY A 134 10.12 -0.23 -12.81
C GLY A 134 8.78 0.32 -13.30
N ILE A 135 8.48 1.57 -12.97
CA ILE A 135 7.28 2.28 -13.41
C ILE A 135 7.70 3.60 -14.03
N GLU A 136 7.33 3.79 -15.28
CA GLU A 136 7.49 5.04 -16.02
C GLU A 136 6.13 5.56 -16.45
N LYS A 137 5.90 6.85 -16.25
CA LYS A 137 4.70 7.56 -16.70
C LYS A 137 5.04 8.36 -17.94
N ILE A 138 4.27 8.16 -19.01
CA ILE A 138 4.37 8.90 -20.27
C ILE A 138 3.07 9.69 -20.46
N THR A 139 3.18 11.00 -20.72
CA THR A 139 2.04 11.91 -20.94
C THR A 139 2.25 12.85 -22.11
#